data_AF-A0AAE0KX30-F1
#
_entry.id   AF-A0AAE0KX30-F1
#
_cell.length_a   1.000
_cell.length_b   1.000
_cell.length_c   1.000
_cell.angle_alpha   90.00
_cell.angle_beta   90.00
_cell.angle_gamma   90.00
#
_symmetry.space_group_name_H-M   'P 1'
#
loop_
_entity.id
_entity.type
_entity.pdbx_description
1 polymer ?
#
loop_
_entity_poly.entity_id
_entity_poly.type
_entity_poly.pdbx_seq_one_letter_code
_entity_poly.pdbx_strand_id
1 'polypeptide(L)'
;MDDELETVFNYCLDNGINLFDTGDSYGTGKLEGRAELLLGEYSTRRGITGAETPNEICVATKLAGYPWRLTPNSMVKAIEGSVGRLNRTTGSLELGQMHWSPASYGFGFQEEALLEGLAQAYDSGLIKAIGLSNFGPKSLRKIHAKLAERGVPIATVQAQFSLLSYLPYQQETKEVADELGITLISYSPLCLGLLSGKYSTEGGGIYPSGKMQADEVALTFDKDIGLTIKIPD
;
A
#
# COMPACT_ATOMS: atom_id res chain seq x y z
N MET A 1 -9.14 -20.30 7.63
CA MET A 1 -8.31 -19.21 7.09
C MET A 1 -9.00 -17.88 7.31
N ASP A 2 -10.22 -17.66 6.83
CA ASP A 2 -10.92 -16.37 7.01
C ASP A 2 -11.18 -16.05 8.50
N ASP A 3 -11.61 -17.03 9.31
CA ASP A 3 -11.77 -16.87 10.77
C ASP A 3 -10.44 -16.53 11.51
N GLU A 4 -9.31 -17.04 11.02
CA GLU A 4 -7.99 -16.73 11.57
C GLU A 4 -7.60 -15.28 11.22
N LEU A 5 -7.92 -14.82 10.01
CA LEU A 5 -7.70 -13.42 9.61
C LEU A 5 -8.54 -12.46 10.44
N GLU A 6 -9.79 -12.82 10.76
CA GLU A 6 -10.62 -12.02 11.66
C GLU A 6 -10.06 -11.99 13.09
N THR A 7 -9.54 -13.13 13.57
CA THR A 7 -8.86 -13.19 14.87
C THR A 7 -7.68 -12.21 14.93
N VAL A 8 -6.89 -12.12 13.86
CA VAL A 8 -5.79 -11.15 13.75
C VAL A 8 -6.31 -9.71 13.71
N PHE A 9 -7.36 -9.44 12.94
CA PHE A 9 -8.00 -8.11 12.88
C PHE A 9 -8.45 -7.65 14.28
N ASN A 10 -9.16 -8.50 15.01
CA ASN A 10 -9.62 -8.21 16.38
C ASN A 10 -8.44 -8.03 17.33
N TYR A 11 -7.41 -8.88 17.23
CA TYR A 11 -6.20 -8.75 18.04
C TYR A 11 -5.51 -7.39 17.84
N CYS A 12 -5.39 -6.92 16.60
CA CYS A 12 -4.84 -5.60 16.30
C CYS A 12 -5.63 -4.48 17.00
N LEU A 13 -6.96 -4.49 16.87
CA LEU A 13 -7.82 -3.49 17.49
C LEU A 13 -7.74 -3.50 19.02
N ASP A 14 -7.77 -4.69 19.62
CA ASP A 14 -7.68 -4.87 21.08
C ASP A 14 -6.33 -4.39 21.64
N ASN A 15 -5.31 -4.26 20.79
CA ASN A 15 -3.99 -3.71 21.12
C ASN A 15 -3.77 -2.27 20.61
N GLY A 16 -4.84 -1.57 20.20
CA GLY A 16 -4.78 -0.16 19.81
C GLY A 16 -4.26 0.11 18.40
N ILE A 17 -4.07 -0.91 17.57
CA ILE A 17 -3.74 -0.73 16.15
C ILE A 17 -5.03 -0.44 15.39
N ASN A 18 -5.09 0.74 14.75
CA ASN A 18 -6.28 1.19 14.03
C ASN A 18 -6.04 1.56 12.56
N LEU A 19 -4.79 1.54 12.07
CA LEU A 19 -4.48 1.73 10.64
C LEU A 19 -4.48 0.38 9.93
N PHE A 20 -5.38 0.22 8.96
CA PHE A 20 -5.46 -0.97 8.12
C PHE A 20 -5.20 -0.60 6.66
N ASP A 21 -4.16 -1.19 6.09
CA ASP A 21 -3.70 -0.94 4.73
C ASP A 21 -4.10 -2.12 3.81
N THR A 22 -4.72 -1.81 2.67
CA THR A 22 -5.30 -2.79 1.73
C THR A 22 -5.15 -2.31 0.27
N GLY A 23 -5.80 -2.97 -0.68
CA GLY A 23 -5.83 -2.53 -2.07
C GLY A 23 -6.87 -3.26 -2.91
N ASP A 24 -7.32 -2.58 -3.97
CA ASP A 24 -8.32 -3.11 -4.91
C ASP A 24 -7.81 -4.35 -5.68
N SER A 25 -6.49 -4.49 -5.77
CA SER A 25 -5.82 -5.63 -6.37
C SER A 25 -5.58 -6.80 -5.40
N TYR A 26 -5.81 -6.65 -4.09
CA TYR A 26 -5.46 -7.67 -3.10
C TYR A 26 -6.53 -8.77 -3.01
N GLY A 27 -6.14 -9.98 -3.38
CA GLY A 27 -6.97 -11.18 -3.31
C GLY A 27 -6.34 -12.35 -4.07
N THR A 28 -6.66 -13.59 -3.69
CA THR A 28 -6.21 -14.78 -4.40
C THR A 28 -7.08 -15.02 -5.64
N GLY A 29 -6.47 -15.27 -6.79
CA GLY A 29 -7.19 -15.61 -8.03
C GLY A 29 -7.62 -14.38 -8.82
N LYS A 30 -8.92 -14.09 -8.86
CA LYS A 30 -9.43 -12.88 -9.53
C LYS A 30 -9.13 -11.67 -8.64
N LEU A 31 -8.39 -10.70 -9.15
CA LEU A 31 -7.99 -9.46 -8.47
C LEU A 31 -9.21 -8.56 -8.22
N GLU A 32 -10.08 -8.96 -7.29
CA GLU A 32 -11.41 -8.38 -7.06
C GLU A 32 -11.55 -7.74 -5.67
N GLY A 33 -10.43 -7.34 -5.05
CA GLY A 33 -10.43 -6.67 -3.74
C GLY A 33 -10.95 -7.55 -2.60
N ARG A 34 -10.64 -8.85 -2.58
CA ARG A 34 -11.05 -9.76 -1.50
C ARG A 34 -10.58 -9.28 -0.13
N ALA A 35 -9.39 -8.70 -0.04
CA ALA A 35 -8.89 -8.13 1.22
C ALA A 35 -9.78 -6.98 1.71
N GLU A 36 -10.29 -6.14 0.81
CA GLU A 36 -11.23 -5.06 1.14
C GLU A 36 -12.58 -5.62 1.60
N LEU A 37 -13.10 -6.65 0.94
CA LEU A 37 -14.34 -7.33 1.34
C LEU A 37 -14.23 -7.89 2.76
N LEU A 38 -13.18 -8.66 3.05
CA LEU A 38 -12.96 -9.24 4.37
C LEU A 38 -12.81 -8.14 5.44
N LEU A 39 -12.00 -7.10 5.16
CA LEU A 39 -11.82 -5.97 6.08
C LEU A 39 -13.17 -5.26 6.37
N GLY A 40 -13.99 -5.05 5.34
CA GLY A 40 -15.33 -4.47 5.48
C GLY A 40 -16.28 -5.35 6.27
N GLU A 41 -16.28 -6.67 6.04
CA GLU A 41 -17.09 -7.63 6.80
C GLU A 41 -16.68 -7.69 8.28
N TYR A 42 -15.37 -7.68 8.57
CA TYR A 42 -14.86 -7.77 9.93
C TYR A 42 -15.16 -6.49 10.70
N SER A 43 -15.00 -5.34 10.06
CA SER A 43 -15.37 -4.04 10.61
C SER A 43 -16.86 -4.00 10.96
N THR A 44 -17.75 -4.41 10.05
CA THR A 44 -19.20 -4.47 10.30
C THR A 44 -19.54 -5.39 11.47
N ARG A 45 -18.93 -6.59 11.55
CA ARG A 45 -19.18 -7.54 12.64
C ARG A 45 -18.65 -7.05 13.99
N ARG A 46 -17.60 -6.24 13.98
CA ARG A 46 -17.08 -5.53 15.16
C ARG A 46 -17.90 -4.29 15.54
N GLY A 47 -18.91 -3.92 14.74
CA GLY A 47 -19.76 -2.74 14.94
C GLY A 47 -19.15 -1.42 14.43
N ILE A 48 -18.11 -1.50 13.60
CA ILE A 48 -17.36 -0.36 13.04
C ILE A 48 -17.89 -0.08 11.64
N THR A 49 -18.94 0.74 11.53
CA THR A 49 -19.65 0.97 10.25
C THR A 49 -19.54 2.40 9.72
N GLY A 50 -18.75 3.27 10.37
CA GLY A 50 -18.59 4.66 9.97
C GLY A 50 -18.13 5.59 11.08
N ALA A 51 -17.90 6.85 10.71
CA ALA A 51 -17.40 7.90 11.58
C ALA A 51 -18.31 8.04 12.82
N GLU A 52 -17.69 8.24 13.99
CA GLU A 52 -18.34 8.39 15.31
C GLU A 52 -18.65 7.11 16.11
N THR A 53 -18.04 5.97 15.74
CA THR A 53 -18.03 4.78 16.63
C THR A 53 -16.79 4.75 17.53
N PRO A 54 -16.91 4.30 18.80
CA PRO A 54 -15.73 3.89 19.58
C PRO A 54 -14.97 2.80 18.80
N ASN A 55 -13.65 2.95 18.64
CA ASN A 55 -12.78 2.10 17.80
C ASN A 55 -12.83 2.39 16.29
N GLU A 56 -12.83 3.68 15.90
CA GLU A 56 -12.66 4.07 14.51
C GLU A 56 -11.36 3.50 13.92
N ILE A 57 -11.48 2.78 12.80
CA ILE A 57 -10.34 2.38 11.99
C ILE A 57 -10.05 3.43 10.92
N CYS A 58 -8.77 3.62 10.65
CA CYS A 58 -8.27 4.35 9.50
C CYS A 58 -7.97 3.36 8.39
N VAL A 59 -8.66 3.47 7.25
CA VAL A 59 -8.42 2.58 6.11
C VAL A 59 -7.64 3.30 5.02
N ALA A 60 -6.51 2.69 4.64
CA ALA A 60 -5.70 3.10 3.51
C ALA A 60 -5.83 2.08 2.38
N THR A 61 -6.45 2.44 1.26
CA THR A 61 -6.56 1.55 0.10
C THR A 61 -5.67 2.00 -1.05
N LYS A 62 -5.02 1.03 -1.70
CA LYS A 62 -4.21 1.21 -2.91
C LYS A 62 -5.00 0.83 -4.14
N LEU A 63 -4.96 1.72 -5.13
CA LEU A 63 -5.66 1.60 -6.39
C LEU A 63 -4.65 1.26 -7.49
N ALA A 64 -4.78 0.09 -8.11
CA ALA A 64 -3.88 -0.35 -9.17
C ALA A 64 -4.11 0.37 -10.51
N GLY A 65 -3.02 0.73 -11.19
CA GLY A 65 -3.05 1.32 -12.54
C GLY A 65 -3.37 0.29 -13.63
N TYR A 66 -4.57 -0.28 -13.62
CA TYR A 66 -4.95 -1.29 -14.61
C TYR A 66 -5.02 -0.72 -16.03
N PRO A 67 -4.70 -1.51 -17.09
CA PRO A 67 -4.68 -1.01 -18.48
C PRO A 67 -5.99 -0.40 -18.97
N TRP A 68 -7.14 -0.80 -18.40
CA TRP A 68 -8.47 -0.26 -18.72
C TRP A 68 -8.83 1.01 -17.93
N ARG A 69 -8.00 1.42 -16.97
CA ARG A 69 -8.20 2.63 -16.17
C ARG A 69 -7.55 3.82 -16.88
N LEU A 70 -8.27 4.39 -17.84
CA LEU A 70 -7.74 5.40 -18.78
C LEU A 70 -8.17 6.83 -18.48
N THR A 71 -9.15 7.03 -17.58
CA THR A 71 -9.78 8.33 -17.35
C THR A 71 -9.82 8.68 -15.86
N PRO A 72 -9.93 9.97 -15.49
CA PRO A 72 -10.13 10.37 -14.11
C PRO A 72 -11.33 9.65 -13.46
N ASN A 73 -12.45 9.60 -14.17
CA ASN A 73 -13.66 8.93 -13.71
C ASN A 73 -13.46 7.42 -13.47
N SER A 74 -12.57 6.76 -14.22
CA SER A 74 -12.28 5.34 -13.98
C SER A 74 -11.52 5.10 -12.66
N MET A 75 -10.75 6.09 -12.19
CA MET A 75 -10.14 6.07 -10.85
C MET A 75 -11.17 6.37 -9.77
N VAL A 76 -12.04 7.36 -9.97
CA VAL A 76 -13.15 7.68 -9.04
C VAL A 76 -14.03 6.44 -8.81
N LYS A 77 -14.46 5.77 -9.89
CA LYS A 77 -15.25 4.52 -9.81
C LYS A 77 -14.54 3.39 -9.07
N ALA A 78 -13.21 3.32 -9.17
CA ALA A 78 -12.45 2.33 -8.44
C ALA A 78 -12.48 2.58 -6.93
N ILE A 79 -12.41 3.85 -6.53
CA ILE A 79 -12.52 4.27 -5.14
C ILE A 79 -13.94 4.02 -4.63
N GLU A 80 -14.99 4.35 -5.40
CA GLU A 80 -16.38 4.02 -5.06
C GLU A 80 -16.57 2.51 -4.87
N GLY A 81 -15.98 1.69 -5.75
CA GLY A 81 -15.98 0.25 -5.60
C GLY A 81 -15.28 -0.22 -4.32
N SER A 82 -14.19 0.44 -3.94
CA SER A 82 -13.45 0.14 -2.70
C SER A 82 -14.25 0.53 -1.46
N VAL A 83 -14.89 1.71 -1.47
CA VAL A 83 -15.86 2.15 -0.43
C VAL A 83 -16.96 1.11 -0.23
N GLY A 84 -17.52 0.60 -1.33
CA GLY A 84 -18.53 -0.46 -1.31
C GLY A 84 -18.02 -1.75 -0.69
N ARG A 85 -16.86 -2.27 -1.14
CA ARG A 85 -16.26 -3.50 -0.59
C ARG A 85 -15.89 -3.36 0.89
N LEU A 86 -15.46 -2.18 1.32
CA LEU A 86 -15.10 -1.88 2.70
C LEU A 86 -16.31 -1.57 3.61
N ASN A 87 -17.55 -1.62 3.09
CA ASN A 87 -18.77 -1.29 3.81
C ASN A 87 -18.75 0.11 4.47
N ARG A 88 -18.11 1.10 3.84
CA ARG A 88 -18.04 2.48 4.35
C ARG A 88 -19.28 3.27 3.90
N THR A 89 -20.44 2.91 4.44
CA THR A 89 -21.76 3.37 3.95
C THR A 89 -22.10 4.83 4.30
N THR A 90 -21.40 5.44 5.24
CA THR A 90 -21.70 6.77 5.78
C THR A 90 -20.54 7.75 5.72
N GLY A 91 -19.40 7.37 5.12
CA GLY A 91 -18.20 8.18 5.19
C GLY A 91 -17.23 8.02 4.03
N SER A 92 -16.33 8.98 3.95
CA SER A 92 -15.14 9.00 3.10
C SER A 92 -14.11 7.96 3.58
N LEU A 93 -13.32 7.38 2.67
CA LEU A 93 -12.13 6.62 3.07
C LEU A 93 -11.06 7.55 3.63
N GLU A 94 -10.30 7.12 4.63
CA GLU A 94 -9.27 7.96 5.23
C GLU A 94 -8.13 8.24 4.25
N LEU A 95 -7.71 7.25 3.46
CA LEU A 95 -6.59 7.41 2.55
C LEU A 95 -6.77 6.61 1.26
N GLY A 96 -6.83 7.31 0.11
CA GLY A 96 -6.78 6.72 -1.23
C GLY A 96 -5.39 6.87 -1.83
N GLN A 97 -4.78 5.77 -2.26
CA GLN A 97 -3.39 5.76 -2.72
C GLN A 97 -3.26 5.25 -4.15
N MET A 98 -2.39 5.88 -4.94
CA MET A 98 -1.95 5.29 -6.19
C MET A 98 -0.94 4.17 -5.91
N HIS A 99 -1.23 2.93 -6.28
CA HIS A 99 -0.41 1.78 -5.87
C HIS A 99 1.00 1.78 -6.49
N TRP A 100 1.08 2.16 -7.76
CA TRP A 100 2.32 2.25 -8.53
C TRP A 100 2.11 3.28 -9.65
N SER A 101 3.21 3.87 -10.13
CA SER A 101 3.17 4.65 -11.37
C SER A 101 2.83 3.72 -12.56
N PRO A 102 1.82 4.04 -13.39
CA PRO A 102 1.57 3.35 -14.64
C PRO A 102 2.76 3.46 -15.61
N ALA A 103 3.58 4.51 -15.48
CA ALA A 103 4.80 4.68 -16.27
C ALA A 103 5.82 3.56 -16.02
N SER A 104 5.87 3.02 -14.79
CA SER A 104 6.72 1.86 -14.45
C SER A 104 6.37 0.60 -15.24
N TYR A 105 5.17 0.53 -15.82
CA TYR A 105 4.68 -0.59 -16.61
C TYR A 105 4.50 -0.25 -18.10
N GLY A 106 5.05 0.89 -18.57
CA GLY A 106 4.92 1.32 -19.97
C GLY A 106 3.60 2.00 -20.32
N PHE A 107 2.75 2.28 -19.32
CA PHE A 107 1.44 2.95 -19.48
C PHE A 107 1.45 4.40 -18.98
N GLY A 108 2.58 5.11 -19.12
CA GLY A 108 2.76 6.45 -18.57
C GLY A 108 1.72 7.49 -19.03
N PHE A 109 1.09 7.27 -20.19
CA PHE A 109 0.00 8.11 -20.68
C PHE A 109 -1.25 8.10 -19.78
N GLN A 110 -1.40 7.11 -18.88
CA GLN A 110 -2.50 7.03 -17.93
C GLN A 110 -2.26 7.83 -16.65
N GLU A 111 -1.00 8.05 -16.27
CA GLU A 111 -0.63 8.56 -14.94
C GLU A 111 -1.34 9.87 -14.60
N GLU A 112 -1.33 10.82 -15.53
CA GLU A 112 -1.99 12.11 -15.35
C GLU A 112 -3.50 11.98 -15.14
N ALA A 113 -4.17 11.15 -15.92
CA ALA A 113 -5.61 10.90 -15.77
C ALA A 113 -5.94 10.26 -14.42
N LEU A 114 -5.09 9.35 -13.93
CA LEU A 114 -5.32 8.68 -12.64
C LEU A 114 -5.04 9.60 -11.45
N LEU A 115 -4.01 10.44 -11.52
CA LEU A 115 -3.74 11.47 -10.52
C LEU A 115 -4.88 12.49 -10.45
N GLU A 116 -5.40 12.91 -11.61
CA GLU A 116 -6.57 13.79 -11.70
C GLU A 116 -7.81 13.14 -11.08
N GLY A 117 -8.03 11.84 -11.29
CA GLY A 117 -9.12 11.11 -10.65
C GLY A 117 -8.98 10.99 -9.13
N LEU A 118 -7.76 10.82 -8.61
CA LEU A 118 -7.50 10.88 -7.16
C LEU A 118 -7.82 12.27 -6.59
N ALA A 119 -7.39 13.33 -7.28
CA ALA A 119 -7.69 14.70 -6.88
C ALA A 119 -9.20 14.99 -6.90
N GLN A 120 -9.94 14.50 -7.90
CA GLN A 120 -11.40 14.60 -7.93
C GLN A 120 -12.09 13.86 -6.77
N ALA A 121 -11.59 12.69 -6.41
CA ALA A 121 -12.10 11.93 -5.26
C ALA A 121 -11.81 12.63 -3.92
N TYR A 122 -10.69 13.34 -3.82
CA TYR A 122 -10.38 14.17 -2.67
C TYR A 122 -11.31 15.39 -2.60
N ASP A 123 -11.45 16.13 -3.69
CA ASP A 123 -12.29 17.33 -3.75
C ASP A 123 -13.77 17.04 -3.48
N SER A 124 -14.27 15.87 -3.87
CA SER A 124 -15.64 15.44 -3.59
C SER A 124 -15.85 14.93 -2.16
N GLY A 125 -14.77 14.77 -1.39
CA GLY A 125 -14.81 14.16 -0.06
C GLY A 125 -15.01 12.64 -0.10
N LEU A 126 -14.81 11.96 -1.24
CA LEU A 126 -14.85 10.49 -1.30
C LEU A 126 -13.65 9.87 -0.54
N ILE A 127 -12.52 10.58 -0.51
CA ILE A 127 -11.34 10.28 0.32
C ILE A 127 -10.92 11.51 1.13
N LYS A 128 -10.43 11.31 2.36
CA LYS A 128 -9.94 12.39 3.23
C LYS A 128 -8.50 12.81 2.92
N ALA A 129 -7.71 11.91 2.33
CA ALA A 129 -6.31 12.15 2.00
C ALA A 129 -5.86 11.35 0.77
N ILE A 130 -4.86 11.87 0.08
CA ILE A 130 -4.19 11.20 -1.05
C ILE A 130 -2.82 10.70 -0.61
N GLY A 131 -2.48 9.49 -1.05
CA GLY A 131 -1.13 8.96 -0.95
C GLY A 131 -0.61 8.40 -2.26
N LEU A 132 0.68 8.14 -2.28
CA LEU A 132 1.37 7.49 -3.39
C LEU A 132 2.09 6.26 -2.85
N SER A 133 2.23 5.20 -3.65
CA SER A 133 2.98 4.00 -3.28
C SER A 133 3.98 3.69 -4.38
N ASN A 134 5.24 3.44 -4.00
CA ASN A 134 6.34 3.11 -4.90
C ASN A 134 6.70 4.22 -5.91
N PHE A 135 6.54 5.48 -5.52
CA PHE A 135 7.00 6.63 -6.29
C PHE A 135 8.36 7.10 -5.79
N GLY A 136 9.33 7.12 -6.70
CA GLY A 136 10.69 7.58 -6.38
C GLY A 136 10.83 9.08 -6.22
N PRO A 137 12.03 9.56 -5.83
CA PRO A 137 12.27 10.94 -5.42
C PRO A 137 11.85 11.97 -6.46
N LYS A 138 12.27 11.76 -7.72
CA LYS A 138 11.96 12.65 -8.85
C LYS A 138 10.45 12.70 -9.16
N SER A 139 9.79 11.54 -9.13
CA SER A 139 8.36 11.45 -9.42
C SER A 139 7.54 12.06 -8.30
N LEU A 140 7.92 11.79 -7.04
CA LEU A 140 7.29 12.35 -5.84
C LEU A 140 7.32 13.89 -5.87
N ARG A 141 8.47 14.51 -6.12
CA ARG A 141 8.59 15.98 -6.26
C ARG A 141 7.70 16.53 -7.37
N LYS A 142 7.72 15.90 -8.55
CA LYS A 142 6.94 16.33 -9.71
C LYS A 142 5.44 16.29 -9.43
N ILE A 143 4.95 15.19 -8.86
CA ILE A 143 3.53 15.01 -8.57
C ILE A 143 3.09 15.93 -7.42
N HIS A 144 3.93 16.09 -6.39
CA HIS A 144 3.69 17.04 -5.31
C HIS A 144 3.51 18.46 -5.84
N ALA A 145 4.45 18.96 -6.65
CA ALA A 145 4.36 20.29 -7.24
C ALA A 145 3.06 20.46 -8.05
N LYS A 146 2.71 19.45 -8.87
CA LYS A 146 1.49 19.48 -9.69
C LYS A 146 0.20 19.50 -8.87
N LEU A 147 0.08 18.66 -7.83
CA LEU A 147 -1.13 18.65 -7.00
C LEU A 147 -1.21 19.89 -6.10
N ALA A 148 -0.07 20.46 -5.71
CA ALA A 148 -0.01 21.71 -4.96
C ALA A 148 -0.57 22.90 -5.76
N GLU A 149 -0.43 22.94 -7.09
CA GLU A 149 -1.07 23.96 -7.95
C GLU A 149 -2.61 23.95 -7.83
N ARG A 150 -3.20 22.81 -7.48
CA ARG A 150 -4.64 22.65 -7.21
C ARG A 150 -5.00 22.84 -5.73
N GLY A 151 -4.02 23.02 -4.85
CA GLY A 151 -4.25 23.03 -3.40
C GLY A 151 -4.55 21.64 -2.81
N VAL A 152 -4.18 20.57 -3.52
CA VAL A 152 -4.40 19.19 -3.08
C VAL A 152 -3.10 18.63 -2.50
N PRO A 153 -3.01 18.37 -1.18
CA PRO A 153 -1.80 17.87 -0.56
C PRO A 153 -1.63 16.35 -0.77
N ILE A 154 -0.37 15.90 -0.87
CA ILE A 154 -0.03 14.48 -0.74
C ILE A 154 0.25 14.23 0.74
N ALA A 155 -0.53 13.38 1.38
CA ALA A 155 -0.37 13.08 2.80
C ALA A 155 0.71 12.04 3.05
N THR A 156 0.79 11.02 2.19
CA THR A 156 1.68 9.88 2.40
C THR A 156 2.41 9.43 1.14
N VAL A 157 3.60 8.88 1.34
CA VAL A 157 4.24 8.00 0.36
C VAL A 157 4.51 6.66 1.03
N GLN A 158 4.17 5.56 0.37
CA GLN A 158 4.38 4.21 0.85
C GLN A 158 5.53 3.56 0.08
N ALA A 159 6.52 3.02 0.78
CA ALA A 159 7.69 2.38 0.16
C ALA A 159 8.16 1.16 0.96
N GLN A 160 8.85 0.24 0.29
CA GLN A 160 9.47 -0.88 0.97
C GLN A 160 10.58 -0.36 1.88
N PHE A 161 10.52 -0.62 3.18
CA PHE A 161 11.53 -0.12 4.11
C PHE A 161 11.77 -1.13 5.22
N SER A 162 12.99 -1.64 5.28
CA SER A 162 13.44 -2.66 6.22
C SER A 162 14.96 -2.57 6.37
N LEU A 163 15.53 -3.28 7.34
CA LEU A 163 17.00 -3.32 7.51
C LEU A 163 17.74 -3.80 6.25
N LEU A 164 17.09 -4.58 5.38
CA LEU A 164 17.68 -5.10 4.14
C LEU A 164 17.29 -4.31 2.89
N SER A 165 16.24 -3.47 2.96
CA SER A 165 15.76 -2.68 1.83
C SER A 165 15.98 -1.17 2.06
N TYR A 166 16.98 -0.82 2.86
CA TYR A 166 17.41 0.55 3.16
C TYR A 166 18.46 1.02 2.15
N LEU A 167 18.14 0.94 0.86
CA LEU A 167 19.07 1.27 -0.23
C LEU A 167 18.98 2.75 -0.61
N PRO A 168 19.93 3.30 -1.40
CA PRO A 168 19.98 4.73 -1.69
C PRO A 168 18.66 5.30 -2.22
N TYR A 169 17.92 4.52 -3.02
CA TYR A 169 16.64 4.94 -3.58
C TYR A 169 15.56 5.17 -2.50
N GLN A 170 15.43 4.27 -1.52
CA GLN A 170 14.46 4.41 -0.43
C GLN A 170 14.87 5.54 0.53
N GLN A 171 16.18 5.71 0.75
CA GLN A 171 16.71 6.81 1.56
C GLN A 171 16.40 8.16 0.93
N GLU A 172 16.72 8.33 -0.36
CA GLU A 172 16.42 9.57 -1.09
C GLU A 172 14.91 9.83 -1.12
N THR A 173 14.08 8.78 -1.28
CA THR A 173 12.61 8.93 -1.26
C THR A 173 12.13 9.43 0.09
N LYS A 174 12.70 8.92 1.20
CA LYS A 174 12.40 9.39 2.55
C LYS A 174 12.81 10.85 2.75
N GLU A 175 14.03 11.23 2.33
CA GLU A 175 14.51 12.61 2.44
C GLU A 175 13.59 13.58 1.70
N VAL A 176 13.19 13.24 0.48
CA VAL A 176 12.19 14.02 -0.27
C VAL A 176 10.86 14.10 0.46
N ALA A 177 10.39 12.99 1.04
CA ALA A 177 9.13 12.99 1.79
C ALA A 177 9.20 13.94 2.99
N ASP A 178 10.29 13.88 3.77
CA ASP A 178 10.52 14.76 4.92
C ASP A 178 10.57 16.25 4.51
N GLU A 179 11.28 16.58 3.43
CA GLU A 179 11.37 17.95 2.89
C GLU A 179 10.01 18.51 2.46
N LEU A 180 9.14 17.66 1.90
CA LEU A 180 7.83 18.04 1.38
C LEU A 180 6.72 17.95 2.45
N GLY A 181 7.04 17.52 3.68
CA GLY A 181 6.04 17.29 4.72
C GLY A 181 5.12 16.10 4.46
N ILE A 182 5.57 15.11 3.68
CA ILE A 182 4.85 13.89 3.32
C ILE A 182 5.25 12.78 4.29
N THR A 183 4.26 12.08 4.87
CA THR A 183 4.53 10.98 5.80
C THR A 183 4.93 9.71 5.05
N LEU A 184 6.07 9.11 5.40
CA LEU A 184 6.48 7.80 4.90
C LEU A 184 5.73 6.67 5.63
N ILE A 185 5.04 5.80 4.88
CA ILE A 185 4.51 4.52 5.37
C ILE A 185 5.45 3.40 4.88
N SER A 186 6.10 2.69 5.80
CA SER A 186 6.98 1.57 5.47
C SER A 186 6.20 0.26 5.35
N TYR A 187 6.26 -0.40 4.19
CA TYR A 187 5.77 -1.79 4.05
C TYR A 187 6.91 -2.81 4.10
N SER A 188 6.54 -4.07 4.37
CA SER A 188 7.48 -5.20 4.52
C SER A 188 8.63 -4.93 5.50
N PRO A 189 8.37 -4.45 6.73
CA PRO A 189 9.43 -4.11 7.69
C PRO A 189 10.30 -5.30 8.08
N LEU A 190 9.75 -6.52 8.00
CA LEU A 190 10.49 -7.78 8.23
C LEU A 190 11.06 -8.39 6.94
N CYS A 191 11.17 -7.62 5.86
CA CYS A 191 11.63 -8.07 4.55
C CYS A 191 10.92 -9.36 4.12
N LEU A 192 9.59 -9.30 4.01
CA LEU A 192 8.74 -10.46 3.66
C LEU A 192 8.91 -11.67 4.61
N GLY A 193 9.32 -11.40 5.86
CA GLY A 193 9.53 -12.41 6.90
C GLY A 193 10.96 -12.93 7.01
N LEU A 194 11.89 -12.44 6.20
CA LEU A 194 13.31 -12.83 6.26
C LEU A 194 13.99 -12.38 7.56
N LEU A 195 13.63 -11.19 8.04
CA LEU A 195 14.15 -10.65 9.30
C LEU A 195 13.45 -11.21 10.54
N SER A 196 12.61 -12.25 10.40
CA SER A 196 11.92 -12.87 11.54
C SER A 196 12.78 -13.85 12.34
N GLY A 197 13.95 -14.25 11.82
CA GLY A 197 14.80 -15.28 12.44
C GLY A 197 14.32 -16.72 12.23
N LYS A 198 13.21 -16.96 11.52
CA LYS A 198 12.66 -18.31 11.29
C LYS A 198 13.41 -19.13 10.23
N TYR A 199 14.22 -18.48 9.40
CA TYR A 199 15.04 -19.13 8.37
C TYR A 199 16.47 -19.26 8.88
N SER A 200 17.07 -20.43 8.71
CA SER A 200 18.43 -20.72 9.17
C SER A 200 19.19 -21.51 8.12
N THR A 201 20.49 -21.28 8.02
CA THR A 201 21.43 -22.07 7.21
C THR A 201 21.99 -23.25 7.99
N GLU A 202 21.78 -23.31 9.30
CA GLU A 202 22.28 -24.39 10.17
C GLU A 202 21.25 -25.53 10.30
N GLY A 203 21.74 -26.76 10.46
CA GLY A 203 20.90 -27.92 10.84
C GLY A 203 19.88 -28.38 9.79
N GLY A 204 20.08 -28.08 8.49
CA GLY A 204 19.11 -28.40 7.45
C GLY A 204 17.91 -27.46 7.43
N GLY A 205 18.15 -26.19 7.78
CA GLY A 205 17.12 -25.20 8.10
C GLY A 205 16.07 -24.96 7.00
N ILE A 206 14.99 -24.32 7.44
CA ILE A 206 13.82 -24.03 6.60
C ILE A 206 14.21 -22.92 5.64
N TYR A 207 14.08 -23.18 4.34
CA TYR A 207 14.21 -22.17 3.29
C TYR A 207 12.82 -21.79 2.77
N PRO A 208 12.57 -20.52 2.45
CA PRO A 208 11.36 -20.16 1.74
C PRO A 208 11.35 -20.86 0.37
N SER A 209 10.24 -21.52 0.02
CA SER A 209 10.04 -22.02 -1.34
C SER A 209 9.66 -20.85 -2.26
N GLY A 210 10.47 -20.55 -3.27
CA GLY A 210 10.21 -19.50 -4.26
C GLY A 210 11.32 -18.44 -4.34
N LYS A 211 11.15 -17.45 -5.23
CA LYS A 211 12.05 -16.28 -5.31
C LYS A 211 11.53 -15.19 -4.39
N MET A 212 12.37 -14.68 -3.49
CA MET A 212 12.09 -13.44 -2.76
C MET A 212 12.89 -12.32 -3.42
N GLN A 213 12.18 -11.39 -4.04
CA GLN A 213 12.76 -10.19 -4.64
C GLN A 213 12.28 -9.01 -3.79
N ALA A 214 13.19 -8.38 -3.05
CA ALA A 214 13.02 -6.98 -2.69
C ALA A 214 13.60 -6.18 -3.87
N ASP A 215 13.00 -5.05 -4.21
CA ASP A 215 13.14 -4.38 -5.52
C ASP A 215 14.60 -4.16 -6.01
N GLU A 216 15.57 -4.20 -5.10
CA GLU A 216 17.01 -4.09 -5.40
C GLU A 216 17.88 -5.08 -4.61
N VAL A 217 17.32 -6.04 -3.86
CA VAL A 217 18.11 -7.10 -3.20
C VAL A 217 17.65 -8.46 -3.72
N ALA A 218 18.49 -9.08 -4.53
CA ALA A 218 18.31 -10.48 -4.89
C ALA A 218 18.86 -11.34 -3.75
N LEU A 219 17.94 -11.94 -3.01
CA LEU A 219 18.28 -12.94 -2.00
C LEU A 219 18.16 -14.32 -2.66
N THR A 220 19.30 -14.93 -2.92
CA THR A 220 19.34 -16.31 -3.40
C THR A 220 19.62 -17.20 -2.20
N PHE A 221 18.68 -18.10 -1.93
CA PHE A 221 18.86 -19.17 -0.96
C PHE A 221 19.44 -20.38 -1.69
N ASP A 222 20.70 -20.69 -1.38
CA ASP A 222 21.34 -21.90 -1.84
C ASP A 222 21.55 -22.84 -0.64
N LYS A 223 21.17 -24.11 -0.80
CA LYS A 223 21.25 -25.11 0.28
C LYS A 223 22.70 -25.44 0.70
N ASP A 224 23.66 -25.21 -0.20
CA ASP A 224 25.08 -25.53 -0.04
C ASP A 224 25.90 -24.28 0.33
N ILE A 225 25.40 -23.07 0.05
CA ILE A 225 26.11 -21.77 0.25
C ILE A 225 25.45 -20.85 1.30
N GLY A 226 24.16 -21.05 1.61
CA GLY A 226 23.38 -20.20 2.54
C GLY A 226 22.67 -19.02 1.86
N LEU A 227 22.28 -18.01 2.65
CA LEU A 227 21.66 -16.77 2.13
C LEU A 227 22.71 -15.89 1.46
N THR A 228 22.65 -15.75 0.14
CA THR A 228 23.47 -14.80 -0.59
C THR A 228 22.69 -13.51 -0.82
N ILE A 229 23.20 -12.41 -0.26
CA ILE A 229 22.68 -11.06 -0.48
C ILE A 229 23.44 -10.45 -1.65
N LYS A 230 22.78 -10.32 -2.80
CA LYS A 230 23.32 -9.55 -3.91
C LYS A 230 22.72 -8.16 -3.88
N ILE A 231 23.53 -7.21 -3.41
CA ILE A 231 23.26 -5.77 -3.52
C ILE A 231 23.89 -5.34 -4.87
N PRO A 232 23.13 -4.78 -5.81
CA PRO A 232 23.67 -4.17 -7.03
C PRO A 232 24.67 -3.08 -6.68
N ASP A 233 25.73 -2.97 -7.47
CA ASP A 233 26.70 -1.86 -7.38
C ASP A 233 26.06 -0.50 -7.70
#